data_AF-A0A0J9TLI7-F1
#
_entry.id   AF-A0A0J9TLI7-F1
#
_cell.length_a   1.000
_cell.length_b   1.000
_cell.length_c   1.000
_cell.angle_alpha   90.00
_cell.angle_beta   90.00
_cell.angle_gamma   90.00
#
_symmetry.space_group_name_H-M   'P 1'
#
loop_
_entity.id
_entity.type
_entity.pdbx_description
1 polymer ?
#
loop_
_entity_poly.entity_id
_entity_poly.type
_entity_poly.pdbx_seq_one_letter_code
_entity_poly.pdbx_strand_id
1 'polypeptide(L)'
;MRQKASSWDAWLKGTKKDYENLKCFAKGNLYDWLCSVRDSFELYLQSLESKWTSCSDNTTTVFLCECLAESSGWGDPQWESWVKKELKEQLKTEAQAWISTKKKDFDGLTSKYFSLWKDHRRKELEEEAWKTKASSGGLSEWEELTDKMNTRYTNNLDNMWSHFSRDLFFNFDEWSPEVLEKWIESKQWNQWVKKVRK
;
A
#
# COMPACT_ATOMS: atom_id res chain seq x y z
N MET A 1 28.69 -24.91 -8.88
CA MET A 1 28.34 -23.83 -9.84
C MET A 1 27.34 -24.39 -10.83
N ARG A 2 26.17 -23.77 -11.04
CA ARG A 2 25.28 -24.18 -12.15
C ARG A 2 25.96 -23.78 -13.46
N GLN A 3 26.03 -24.70 -14.43
CA GLN A 3 26.50 -24.38 -15.78
C GLN A 3 25.55 -23.34 -16.41
N LYS A 4 26.12 -22.28 -16.99
CA LYS A 4 25.37 -21.30 -17.78
C LYS A 4 24.91 -21.95 -19.08
N ALA A 5 23.79 -21.50 -19.61
CA ALA A 5 23.34 -21.92 -20.93
C ALA A 5 24.16 -21.22 -22.02
N SER A 6 24.70 -21.99 -22.95
CA SER A 6 25.36 -21.49 -24.17
C SER A 6 24.37 -21.30 -25.33
N SER A 7 23.18 -21.92 -25.25
CA SER A 7 22.13 -21.83 -26.26
C SER A 7 21.03 -20.84 -25.85
N TRP A 8 20.80 -19.81 -26.67
CA TRP A 8 19.71 -18.84 -26.51
C TRP A 8 18.34 -19.50 -26.47
N ASP A 9 18.05 -20.43 -27.40
CA ASP A 9 16.71 -21.01 -27.52
C ASP A 9 16.38 -21.93 -26.34
N ALA A 10 17.37 -22.70 -25.86
CA ALA A 10 17.22 -23.52 -24.67
C ALA A 10 17.04 -22.64 -23.41
N TRP A 11 17.81 -21.55 -23.32
CA TRP A 11 17.64 -20.55 -22.28
C TRP A 11 16.26 -19.88 -22.36
N LEU A 12 15.81 -19.40 -23.50
CA LEU A 12 14.51 -18.75 -23.63
C LEU A 12 13.35 -19.69 -23.27
N LYS A 13 13.43 -20.97 -23.66
CA LYS A 13 12.47 -22.01 -23.25
C LYS A 13 12.44 -22.22 -21.74
N GLY A 14 13.60 -22.21 -21.09
CA GLY A 14 13.71 -22.36 -19.63
C GLY A 14 13.10 -21.21 -18.82
N THR A 15 12.99 -20.02 -19.42
CA THR A 15 12.44 -18.81 -18.77
C THR A 15 11.01 -19.00 -18.28
N LYS A 16 10.17 -19.76 -19.01
CA LYS A 16 8.77 -20.00 -18.59
C LYS A 16 8.69 -20.76 -17.26
N LYS A 17 9.53 -21.78 -17.08
CA LYS A 17 9.58 -22.56 -15.84
C LYS A 17 10.08 -21.70 -14.68
N ASP A 18 11.10 -20.89 -14.93
CA ASP A 18 11.68 -20.01 -13.92
C ASP A 18 10.72 -18.87 -13.51
N TYR A 19 9.95 -18.35 -14.46
CA TYR A 19 8.89 -17.38 -14.18
C TYR A 19 7.81 -17.90 -13.21
N GLU A 20 7.44 -19.18 -13.31
CA GLU A 20 6.52 -19.78 -12.33
C GLU A 20 7.14 -19.86 -10.93
N ASN A 21 8.47 -20.07 -10.82
CA ASN A 21 9.16 -19.99 -9.53
C ASN A 21 9.14 -18.56 -8.97
N LEU A 22 9.36 -17.54 -9.80
CA LEU A 22 9.21 -16.13 -9.39
C LEU A 22 7.81 -15.88 -8.83
N LYS A 23 6.75 -16.31 -9.54
CA LYS A 23 5.37 -16.11 -9.09
C LYS A 23 5.13 -16.71 -7.70
N CYS A 24 5.58 -17.95 -7.48
CA CYS A 24 5.45 -18.61 -6.18
C CYS A 24 6.23 -17.87 -5.09
N PHE A 25 7.49 -17.52 -5.37
CA PHE A 25 8.35 -16.78 -4.44
C PHE A 25 7.76 -15.41 -4.08
N ALA A 26 7.38 -14.61 -5.08
CA ALA A 26 6.82 -13.29 -4.88
C ALA A 26 5.50 -13.37 -4.11
N LYS A 27 4.61 -14.31 -4.47
CA LYS A 27 3.32 -14.48 -3.78
C LYS A 27 3.52 -14.78 -2.29
N GLY A 28 4.45 -15.67 -1.93
CA GLY A 28 4.72 -16.00 -0.53
C GLY A 28 5.22 -14.78 0.26
N ASN A 29 6.28 -14.13 -0.22
CA ASN A 29 6.85 -12.97 0.47
C ASN A 29 5.87 -11.79 0.57
N LEU A 30 5.08 -11.55 -0.48
CA LEU A 30 4.08 -10.49 -0.48
C LEU A 30 2.92 -10.82 0.45
N TYR A 31 2.52 -12.09 0.55
CA TYR A 31 1.49 -12.50 1.51
C TYR A 31 1.94 -12.25 2.96
N ASP A 32 3.16 -12.68 3.32
CA ASP A 32 3.72 -12.46 4.65
C ASP A 32 3.81 -10.95 4.97
N TRP A 33 4.24 -10.16 3.99
CA TRP A 33 4.25 -8.70 4.10
C TRP A 33 2.85 -8.12 4.31
N LEU A 34 1.84 -8.55 3.54
CA LEU A 34 0.46 -8.11 3.69
C LEU A 34 -0.11 -8.46 5.09
N CYS A 35 0.22 -9.63 5.63
CA CYS A 35 -0.12 -9.97 7.02
C CYS A 35 0.47 -8.97 8.01
N SER A 36 1.77 -8.66 7.91
CA SER A 36 2.40 -7.65 8.80
C SER A 36 1.80 -6.25 8.65
N VAL A 37 1.35 -5.89 7.44
CA VAL A 37 0.70 -4.61 7.16
C VAL A 37 -0.68 -4.56 7.80
N ARG A 38 -1.41 -5.68 7.82
CA ARG A 38 -2.71 -5.77 8.52
C ARG A 38 -2.54 -5.49 10.01
N ASP A 39 -1.59 -6.16 10.66
CA ASP A 39 -1.30 -5.92 12.09
C ASP A 39 -0.87 -4.46 12.34
N SER A 40 -0.07 -3.89 11.43
CA SER A 40 0.34 -2.49 11.49
C SER A 40 -0.82 -1.51 11.29
N PHE A 41 -1.88 -1.91 10.57
CA PHE A 41 -3.05 -1.08 10.35
C PHE A 41 -3.89 -0.96 11.62
N GLU A 42 -4.05 -2.04 12.38
CA GLU A 42 -4.73 -2.01 13.68
C GLU A 42 -4.03 -1.07 14.67
N LEU A 43 -2.69 -1.16 14.74
CA LEU A 43 -1.89 -0.23 15.53
C LEU A 43 -2.00 1.22 15.03
N TYR A 44 -2.09 1.40 13.71
CA TYR A 44 -2.31 2.71 13.12
C TYR A 44 -3.66 3.29 13.54
N LEU A 45 -4.76 2.53 13.51
CA LEU A 45 -6.08 3.00 13.97
C LEU A 45 -6.07 3.42 15.44
N GLN A 46 -5.42 2.63 16.32
CA GLN A 46 -5.23 3.00 17.72
C GLN A 46 -4.42 4.30 17.87
N SER A 47 -3.36 4.46 17.06
CA SER A 47 -2.57 5.69 17.06
C SER A 47 -3.36 6.89 16.58
N LEU A 48 -4.26 6.70 15.61
CA LEU A 48 -5.13 7.73 15.07
C LEU A 48 -6.17 8.17 16.11
N GLU A 49 -6.78 7.23 16.82
CA GLU A 49 -7.67 7.53 17.96
C GLU A 49 -6.94 8.36 19.02
N SER A 50 -5.74 7.93 19.43
CA SER A 50 -4.95 8.63 20.43
C SER A 50 -4.56 10.04 19.97
N LYS A 51 -4.12 10.17 18.71
CA LYS A 51 -3.76 11.46 18.09
C LYS A 51 -4.93 12.44 18.13
N TRP A 52 -6.11 12.03 17.71
CA TRP A 52 -7.29 12.90 17.67
C TRP A 52 -7.87 13.18 19.05
N THR A 53 -7.87 12.21 19.96
CA THR A 53 -8.27 12.43 21.35
C THR A 53 -7.35 13.44 22.04
N SER A 54 -6.04 13.30 21.85
CA SER A 54 -5.05 14.14 22.50
C SER A 54 -4.74 15.44 21.74
N CYS A 55 -5.15 15.62 20.49
CA CYS A 55 -4.74 16.76 19.66
C CYS A 55 -3.21 16.96 19.71
N SER A 56 -2.45 15.88 19.52
CA SER A 56 -1.01 15.85 19.80
C SER A 56 -0.13 16.38 18.68
N ASP A 57 -0.67 16.64 17.48
CA ASP A 57 0.12 17.11 16.34
C ASP A 57 -0.42 18.40 15.72
N ASN A 58 0.45 19.08 14.96
CA ASN A 58 0.13 20.36 14.34
C ASN A 58 -0.95 20.24 13.26
N THR A 59 -1.02 19.14 12.51
CA THR A 59 -2.00 18.98 11.43
C THR A 59 -3.41 18.84 11.98
N THR A 60 -3.63 18.01 13.00
CA THR A 60 -4.90 17.93 13.72
C THR A 60 -5.25 19.26 14.36
N THR A 61 -4.26 19.94 14.95
CA THR A 61 -4.49 21.27 15.54
C THR A 61 -4.97 22.27 14.49
N VAL A 62 -4.32 22.34 13.31
CA VAL A 62 -4.72 23.25 12.22
C VAL A 62 -6.12 22.93 11.71
N PHE A 63 -6.44 21.66 11.45
CA PHE A 63 -7.78 21.26 11.02
C PHE A 63 -8.85 21.66 12.05
N LEU A 64 -8.57 21.43 13.33
CA LEU A 64 -9.46 21.85 14.40
C LEU A 64 -9.55 23.38 14.49
N CYS A 65 -8.46 24.14 14.30
CA CYS A 65 -8.50 25.61 14.25
C CYS A 65 -9.46 26.12 13.18
N GLU A 66 -9.37 25.58 11.96
CA GLU A 66 -10.22 25.96 10.83
C GLU A 66 -11.70 25.68 11.14
N CYS A 67 -12.02 24.49 11.64
CA CYS A 67 -13.39 24.15 12.05
C CYS A 67 -13.89 25.00 13.22
N LEU A 68 -13.01 25.31 14.17
CA LEU A 68 -13.36 26.03 15.39
C LEU A 68 -13.63 27.52 15.17
N ALA A 69 -13.14 28.10 14.07
CA ALA A 69 -13.42 29.48 13.69
C ALA A 69 -14.93 29.74 13.52
N GLU A 70 -15.66 28.76 13.01
CA GLU A 70 -17.11 28.84 12.74
C GLU A 70 -17.96 28.18 13.84
N SER A 71 -17.32 27.54 14.83
CA SER A 71 -17.99 26.79 15.90
C SER A 71 -18.60 27.65 17.01
N SER A 72 -18.48 28.98 16.92
CA SER A 72 -18.99 29.88 17.96
C SER A 72 -20.51 29.77 18.08
N GLY A 73 -20.99 29.31 19.24
CA GLY A 73 -22.42 29.09 19.48
C GLY A 73 -22.96 27.73 19.05
N TRP A 74 -22.10 26.79 18.64
CA TRP A 74 -22.56 25.42 18.35
C TRP A 74 -23.11 24.73 19.59
N GLY A 75 -24.31 24.17 19.47
CA GLY A 75 -24.88 23.23 20.45
C GLY A 75 -24.46 21.79 20.20
N ASP A 76 -24.78 20.88 21.14
CA ASP A 76 -24.47 19.46 21.03
C ASP A 76 -24.91 18.83 19.68
N PRO A 77 -26.11 19.09 19.13
CA PRO A 77 -26.50 18.51 17.84
C PRO A 77 -25.63 18.92 16.65
N GLN A 78 -25.09 20.14 16.67
CA GLN A 78 -24.18 20.61 15.61
C GLN A 78 -22.82 19.91 15.71
N TRP A 79 -22.31 19.75 16.94
CA TRP A 79 -21.09 19.00 17.20
C TRP A 79 -21.22 17.53 16.79
N GLU A 80 -22.30 16.87 17.16
CA GLU A 80 -22.58 15.49 16.76
C GLU A 80 -22.64 15.34 15.24
N SER A 81 -23.32 16.27 14.55
CA SER A 81 -23.37 16.27 13.09
C SER A 81 -21.98 16.45 12.46
N TRP A 82 -21.15 17.33 13.03
CA TRP A 82 -19.79 17.56 12.54
C TRP A 82 -18.89 16.34 12.76
N VAL A 83 -18.96 15.71 13.93
CA VAL A 83 -18.21 14.48 14.24
C VAL A 83 -18.59 13.36 13.27
N LYS A 84 -19.89 13.15 13.04
CA LYS A 84 -20.41 12.08 12.15
C LYS A 84 -20.10 12.31 10.67
N LYS A 85 -19.78 13.54 10.26
CA LYS A 85 -19.53 13.91 8.86
C LYS A 85 -18.09 14.33 8.62
N GLU A 86 -17.75 15.57 8.99
CA GLU A 86 -16.47 16.18 8.65
C GLU A 86 -15.30 15.46 9.31
N LEU A 87 -15.41 15.16 10.60
CA LEU A 87 -14.34 14.42 11.28
C LEU A 87 -14.18 13.01 10.72
N LYS A 88 -15.30 12.31 10.46
CA LYS A 88 -15.26 10.98 9.84
C LYS A 88 -14.55 10.99 8.48
N GLU A 89 -14.87 11.94 7.62
CA GLU A 89 -14.22 12.07 6.30
C GLU A 89 -12.73 12.44 6.43
N GLN A 90 -12.37 13.27 7.41
CA GLN A 90 -10.98 13.58 7.70
C GLN A 90 -10.20 12.33 8.16
N LEU A 91 -10.75 11.52 9.08
CA LEU A 91 -10.14 10.26 9.50
C LEU A 91 -9.98 9.29 8.33
N LYS A 92 -10.98 9.22 7.44
CA LYS A 92 -10.94 8.39 6.24
C LYS A 92 -9.84 8.84 5.28
N THR A 93 -9.66 10.15 5.13
CA THR A 93 -8.59 10.73 4.31
C THR A 93 -7.21 10.34 4.86
N GLU A 94 -7.01 10.41 6.18
CA GLU A 94 -5.75 9.98 6.81
C GLU A 94 -5.51 8.47 6.62
N ALA A 95 -6.53 7.64 6.83
CA ALA A 95 -6.43 6.19 6.61
C ALA A 95 -6.10 5.87 5.15
N GLN A 96 -6.73 6.55 4.19
CA GLN A 96 -6.45 6.39 2.76
C GLN A 96 -5.02 6.82 2.41
N ALA A 97 -4.49 7.88 3.01
CA ALA A 97 -3.11 8.31 2.82
C ALA A 97 -2.11 7.27 3.36
N TRP A 98 -2.42 6.66 4.51
CA TRP A 98 -1.63 5.57 5.06
C TRP A 98 -1.64 4.35 4.13
N ILE A 99 -2.81 3.90 3.69
CA ILE A 99 -2.98 2.77 2.75
C ILE A 99 -2.24 3.05 1.43
N SER A 100 -2.30 4.28 0.94
CA SER A 100 -1.60 4.70 -0.29
C SER A 100 -0.09 4.62 -0.15
N THR A 101 0.45 4.93 1.03
CA THR A 101 1.88 4.73 1.32
C THR A 101 2.24 3.25 1.26
N LYS A 102 1.40 2.38 1.82
CA LYS A 102 1.60 0.92 1.74
C LYS A 102 1.46 0.39 0.31
N LYS A 103 0.59 0.94 -0.53
CA LYS A 103 0.54 0.58 -1.95
C LYS A 103 1.88 0.87 -2.64
N LYS A 104 2.50 2.02 -2.35
CA LYS A 104 3.83 2.35 -2.92
C LYS A 104 4.90 1.36 -2.47
N ASP A 105 4.91 0.97 -1.20
CA ASP A 105 5.84 -0.05 -0.68
C ASP A 105 5.63 -1.41 -1.39
N PHE A 106 4.37 -1.82 -1.53
CA PHE A 106 3.99 -3.04 -2.25
C PHE A 106 4.47 -3.01 -3.70
N ASP A 107 4.24 -1.91 -4.42
CA ASP A 107 4.67 -1.73 -5.82
C ASP A 107 6.19 -1.71 -5.96
N GLY A 108 6.89 -1.16 -4.96
CA GLY A 108 8.34 -1.23 -4.87
C GLY A 108 8.85 -2.68 -4.73
N LEU A 109 8.22 -3.47 -3.87
CA LEU A 109 8.58 -4.89 -3.67
C LEU A 109 8.30 -5.73 -4.92
N THR A 110 7.12 -5.55 -5.53
CA THR A 110 6.74 -6.30 -6.73
C THR A 110 7.70 -6.02 -7.87
N SER A 111 8.03 -4.74 -8.11
CA SER A 111 9.01 -4.31 -9.11
C SER A 111 10.39 -4.87 -8.82
N LYS A 112 10.85 -4.80 -7.56
CA LYS A 112 12.14 -5.34 -7.12
C LYS A 112 12.26 -6.84 -7.41
N TYR A 113 11.24 -7.64 -7.08
CA TYR A 113 11.27 -9.09 -7.33
C TYR A 113 11.33 -9.42 -8.82
N PHE A 114 10.56 -8.70 -9.65
CA PHE A 114 10.59 -8.90 -11.09
C PHE A 114 11.95 -8.52 -11.70
N SER A 115 12.52 -7.38 -11.30
CA SER A 115 13.85 -6.95 -11.74
C SER A 115 14.95 -7.93 -11.33
N LEU A 116 14.93 -8.40 -10.08
CA LEU A 116 15.90 -9.40 -9.60
C LEU A 116 15.80 -10.71 -10.39
N TRP A 117 14.59 -11.14 -10.72
CA TRP A 117 14.38 -12.31 -11.58
C TRP A 117 14.93 -12.07 -12.99
N LYS A 118 14.65 -10.93 -13.61
CA LYS A 118 15.15 -10.57 -14.94
C LYS A 118 16.69 -10.59 -14.97
N ASP A 119 17.32 -10.02 -13.95
CA ASP A 119 18.78 -9.99 -13.79
C ASP A 119 19.37 -11.38 -13.57
N HIS A 120 18.75 -12.19 -12.71
CA HIS A 120 19.16 -13.57 -12.47
C HIS A 120 19.07 -14.39 -13.77
N ARG A 121 17.94 -14.28 -14.48
CA ARG A 121 17.73 -14.99 -15.73
C ARG A 121 18.77 -14.61 -16.79
N ARG A 122 19.07 -13.32 -16.95
CA ARG A 122 20.15 -12.87 -17.85
C ARG A 122 21.50 -13.50 -17.49
N LYS A 123 21.84 -13.58 -16.20
CA LYS A 123 23.14 -14.11 -15.72
C LYS A 123 23.30 -15.62 -15.95
N GLU A 124 22.20 -16.33 -16.17
CA GLU A 124 22.21 -17.76 -16.51
C GLU A 124 22.55 -18.05 -17.97
N LEU A 125 22.58 -17.04 -18.85
CA LEU A 125 23.08 -17.17 -20.21
C LEU A 125 24.57 -16.78 -20.26
N GLU A 126 25.36 -17.46 -21.09
CA GLU A 126 26.73 -17.05 -21.40
C GLU A 126 26.75 -15.67 -22.06
N GLU A 127 27.78 -14.87 -21.73
CA GLU A 127 27.89 -13.50 -22.20
C GLU A 127 28.03 -13.41 -23.72
N GLU A 128 28.76 -14.35 -24.33
CA GLU A 128 28.93 -14.40 -25.78
C GLU A 128 27.62 -14.76 -26.49
N ALA A 129 26.86 -15.74 -25.97
CA ALA A 129 25.54 -16.06 -26.50
C ALA A 129 24.57 -14.87 -26.43
N TRP A 130 24.64 -14.08 -25.35
CA TRP A 130 23.88 -12.83 -25.22
C TRP A 130 24.30 -11.81 -26.29
N LYS A 131 25.61 -11.55 -26.44
CA LYS A 131 26.14 -10.59 -27.42
C LYS A 131 25.77 -10.98 -28.85
N THR A 132 25.94 -12.25 -29.21
CA THR A 132 25.58 -12.75 -30.55
C THR A 132 24.12 -12.47 -30.89
N LYS A 133 23.20 -12.77 -29.96
CA LYS A 133 21.77 -12.53 -30.17
C LYS A 133 21.40 -11.06 -30.12
N ALA A 134 22.05 -10.27 -29.28
CA ALA A 134 21.87 -8.82 -29.28
C ALA A 134 22.23 -8.18 -30.62
N SER A 135 23.35 -8.60 -31.23
CA SER A 135 23.76 -8.15 -32.56
C SER A 135 22.84 -8.64 -33.68
N SER A 136 22.11 -9.74 -33.49
CA SER A 136 21.18 -10.30 -34.48
C SER A 136 19.72 -9.91 -34.26
N GLY A 137 19.43 -8.93 -33.40
CA GLY A 137 18.06 -8.45 -33.12
C GLY A 137 17.23 -9.32 -32.15
N GLY A 138 17.83 -10.29 -31.46
CA GLY A 138 17.14 -11.16 -30.49
C GLY A 138 16.72 -10.48 -29.19
N LEU A 139 17.15 -9.24 -28.93
CA LEU A 139 16.74 -8.49 -27.74
C LEU A 139 15.24 -8.15 -27.75
N SER A 140 14.65 -7.90 -28.92
CA SER A 140 13.21 -7.61 -29.02
C SER A 140 12.36 -8.81 -28.59
N GLU A 141 12.76 -10.03 -28.97
CA GLU A 141 12.08 -11.26 -28.56
C GLU A 141 12.11 -11.44 -27.03
N TRP A 142 13.26 -11.15 -26.41
CA TRP A 142 13.40 -11.17 -24.95
C TRP A 142 12.55 -10.11 -24.27
N GLU A 143 12.61 -8.87 -24.76
CA GLU A 143 11.83 -7.75 -24.23
C GLU A 143 10.33 -8.04 -24.30
N GLU A 144 9.82 -8.43 -25.47
CA GLU A 144 8.40 -8.81 -25.65
C GLU A 144 7.97 -9.93 -24.71
N LEU A 145 8.82 -10.95 -24.51
CA LEU A 145 8.53 -12.04 -23.59
C LEU A 145 8.46 -11.52 -22.15
N THR A 146 9.45 -10.73 -21.73
CA THR A 146 9.48 -10.19 -20.36
C THR A 146 8.35 -9.21 -20.11
N ASP A 147 7.96 -8.40 -21.08
CA ASP A 147 6.85 -7.45 -20.93
C ASP A 147 5.52 -8.19 -20.79
N LYS A 148 5.27 -9.21 -21.62
CA LYS A 148 4.09 -10.08 -21.47
C LYS A 148 4.03 -10.77 -20.11
N MET A 149 5.18 -11.20 -19.58
CA MET A 149 5.30 -11.80 -18.25
C MET A 149 5.09 -10.77 -17.13
N ASN A 150 5.64 -9.57 -17.29
CA ASN A 150 5.49 -8.48 -16.33
C ASN A 150 4.02 -8.07 -16.22
N THR A 151 3.34 -7.84 -17.34
CA THR A 151 1.91 -7.50 -17.37
C THR A 151 1.05 -8.53 -16.66
N ARG A 152 1.30 -9.83 -16.88
CA ARG A 152 0.57 -10.89 -16.17
C ARG A 152 0.87 -10.91 -14.67
N TYR A 153 2.13 -10.66 -14.32
CA TYR A 153 2.59 -10.62 -12.94
C TYR A 153 1.96 -9.43 -12.19
N THR A 154 2.03 -8.22 -12.75
CA THR A 154 1.44 -7.00 -12.17
C THR A 154 -0.07 -7.11 -12.05
N ASN A 155 -0.78 -7.58 -13.08
CA ASN A 155 -2.25 -7.72 -13.02
C ASN A 155 -2.71 -8.63 -11.87
N ASN A 156 -2.00 -9.73 -11.62
CA ASN A 156 -2.33 -10.63 -10.52
C ASN A 156 -2.09 -9.95 -9.15
N LEU A 157 -1.02 -9.18 -9.04
CA LEU A 157 -0.64 -8.50 -7.80
C LEU A 157 -1.53 -7.28 -7.52
N ASP A 158 -1.96 -6.56 -8.54
CA ASP A 158 -2.94 -5.47 -8.40
C ASP A 158 -4.29 -5.99 -7.91
N ASN A 159 -4.74 -7.16 -8.40
CA ASN A 159 -5.93 -7.82 -7.87
C ASN A 159 -5.76 -8.20 -6.40
N MET A 160 -4.59 -8.76 -6.03
CA MET A 160 -4.29 -9.10 -4.64
C MET A 160 -4.30 -7.87 -3.73
N TRP A 161 -3.69 -6.77 -4.17
CA TRP A 161 -3.72 -5.50 -3.45
C TRP A 161 -5.14 -4.95 -3.33
N SER A 162 -5.93 -4.97 -4.40
CA SER A 162 -7.30 -4.46 -4.41
C SER A 162 -8.20 -5.20 -3.41
N HIS A 163 -8.07 -6.52 -3.32
CA HIS A 163 -8.79 -7.29 -2.29
C HIS A 163 -8.31 -6.94 -0.88
N PHE A 164 -7.00 -6.85 -0.68
CA PHE A 164 -6.43 -6.52 0.62
C PHE A 164 -6.82 -5.11 1.10
N SER A 165 -6.74 -4.10 0.23
CA SER A 165 -7.07 -2.72 0.59
C SER A 165 -8.55 -2.57 0.92
N ARG A 166 -9.42 -3.33 0.24
CA ARG A 166 -10.85 -3.38 0.58
C ARG A 166 -11.07 -3.92 2.00
N ASP A 167 -10.33 -4.94 2.41
CA ASP A 167 -10.42 -5.46 3.77
C ASP A 167 -9.95 -4.42 4.80
N LEU A 168 -8.89 -3.64 4.51
CA LEU A 168 -8.47 -2.54 5.38
C LEU A 168 -9.55 -1.46 5.51
N PHE A 169 -10.20 -1.08 4.41
CA PHE A 169 -11.31 -0.12 4.46
C PHE A 169 -12.51 -0.65 5.21
N PHE A 170 -12.82 -1.95 5.08
CA PHE A 170 -13.87 -2.59 5.87
C PHE A 170 -13.57 -2.46 7.37
N ASN A 171 -12.33 -2.77 7.80
CA ASN A 171 -11.93 -2.61 9.20
C ASN A 171 -12.02 -1.16 9.68
N PHE A 172 -11.68 -0.17 8.84
CA PHE A 172 -11.87 1.25 9.16
C PHE A 172 -13.36 1.61 9.31
N ASP A 173 -14.22 1.07 8.44
CA ASP A 173 -15.66 1.32 8.47
C ASP A 173 -16.33 0.66 9.69
N GLU A 174 -15.76 -0.41 10.25
CA GLU A 174 -16.16 -0.99 11.54
C GLU A 174 -15.63 -0.19 12.74
N TRP A 175 -14.36 0.23 12.70
CA TRP A 175 -13.72 0.97 13.80
C TRP A 175 -14.25 2.39 13.96
N SER A 176 -14.46 3.11 12.85
CA SER A 176 -14.77 4.55 12.91
C SER A 176 -16.09 4.87 13.62
N PRO A 177 -17.21 4.16 13.42
CA PRO A 177 -18.45 4.44 14.16
C PRO A 177 -18.28 4.28 15.67
N GLU A 178 -17.54 3.26 16.13
CA GLU A 178 -17.33 3.01 17.57
C GLU A 178 -16.59 4.17 18.23
N VAL A 179 -15.49 4.64 17.63
CA VAL A 179 -14.70 5.74 18.16
C VAL A 179 -15.45 7.07 18.09
N LEU A 180 -16.18 7.32 17.01
CA LEU A 180 -16.96 8.54 16.85
C LEU A 180 -18.09 8.63 17.88
N GLU A 181 -18.80 7.52 18.14
CA GLU A 181 -19.85 7.47 19.16
C GLU A 181 -19.26 7.71 20.56
N LYS A 182 -18.13 7.08 20.88
CA LYS A 182 -17.38 7.33 22.12
C LYS A 182 -17.04 8.82 22.30
N TRP A 183 -16.56 9.49 21.26
CA TRP A 183 -16.25 10.93 21.33
C TRP A 183 -17.47 11.82 21.43
N ILE A 184 -18.61 11.38 20.88
CA ILE A 184 -19.90 12.06 21.03
C ILE A 184 -20.39 12.00 22.46
N GLU A 185 -20.46 10.79 23.03
CA GLU A 185 -20.89 10.56 24.41
C GLU A 185 -20.01 11.33 25.41
N SER A 186 -18.69 11.34 25.17
CA SER A 186 -17.74 12.04 26.03
C SER A 186 -17.64 13.54 25.78
N LYS A 187 -18.37 14.07 24.79
CA LYS A 187 -18.31 15.46 24.32
C LYS A 187 -16.86 15.92 24.09
N GLN A 188 -16.09 15.12 23.35
CA GLN A 188 -14.65 15.29 23.15
C GLN A 188 -14.27 16.69 22.61
N TRP A 189 -15.18 17.34 21.88
CA TRP A 189 -15.02 18.72 21.40
C TRP A 189 -14.72 19.73 22.51
N ASN A 190 -15.20 19.53 23.74
CA ASN A 190 -14.84 20.41 24.86
C ASN A 190 -13.34 20.43 25.13
N GLN A 191 -12.66 19.28 24.94
CA GLN A 191 -11.21 19.19 25.06
C GLN A 191 -10.51 19.80 23.86
N TRP A 192 -10.99 19.54 22.63
CA TRP A 192 -10.45 20.15 21.41
C TRP A 192 -10.49 21.68 21.47
N VAL A 193 -11.65 22.25 21.78
CA VAL A 193 -11.86 23.70 21.96
C VAL A 193 -10.87 24.27 22.98
N LYS A 194 -10.74 23.60 24.14
CA LYS A 194 -9.83 24.04 25.20
C LYS A 194 -8.36 24.00 24.80
N LYS A 195 -7.94 23.05 23.98
CA LYS A 195 -6.55 22.94 23.52
C LYS A 195 -6.21 23.96 22.43
N VAL A 196 -7.14 24.18 21.51
CA VAL A 196 -6.92 25.04 20.34
C VAL A 196 -7.06 26.53 20.67
N ARG A 197 -7.90 26.89 21.65
CA ARG A 197 -8.10 28.29 22.08
C ARG A 197 -7.17 28.74 23.22
N LYS A 198 -6.17 27.92 23.57
CA LYS A 198 -5.09 28.30 24.48
C LYS A 198 -3.98 28.99 23.71
#